data_AF-A0A2D9T627-F1
#
_entry.id   AF-A0A2D9T627-F1
#
_cell.length_a   1.000
_cell.length_b   1.000
_cell.length_c   1.000
_cell.angle_alpha   90.00
_cell.angle_beta   90.00
_cell.angle_gamma   90.00
#
_symmetry.space_group_name_H-M   'P 1'
#
loop_
_entity.id
_entity.type
_entity.pdbx_description
1 polymer ?
#
loop_
_entity_poly.entity_id
_entity_poly.type
_entity_poly.pdbx_seq_one_letter_code
_entity_poly.pdbx_strand_id
1 'polypeptide(L)'
;MRTHGAMIALLVGCAGAPAPVAGPEATLEAYTEALRAGDARRLYALLDPATQEAVPFEEFAATLESNRDELAERAQEVEDRVKADEVVSRAEVPLRDGEKAILTLEHGRWALLGGVLDAPALQTPLDAVLALRHAVRRRSLRGLDRVLGREARAALEDERRRFLEETADSLDLEVEIQGNEARVRLTGGRVIRLVREAGEWRVVDVE
;
A
#
# COMPACT_ATOMS: atom_id res chain seq x y z
N MET A 1 -19.79 -74.32 -20.83
CA MET A 1 -18.78 -73.28 -20.50
C MET A 1 -19.42 -71.93 -20.77
N ARG A 2 -19.75 -71.16 -19.72
CA ARG A 2 -20.43 -69.86 -19.80
C ARG A 2 -19.40 -68.78 -19.47
N THR A 3 -19.02 -67.96 -20.45
CA THR A 3 -18.20 -66.76 -20.23
C THR A 3 -19.13 -65.56 -20.08
N HIS A 4 -19.24 -65.00 -18.88
CA HIS A 4 -19.93 -63.74 -18.63
C HIS A 4 -18.90 -62.61 -18.80
N GLY A 5 -19.04 -61.81 -19.85
CA GLY A 5 -18.26 -60.58 -20.04
C GLY A 5 -18.80 -59.51 -19.11
N ALA A 6 -18.01 -59.14 -18.10
CA ALA A 6 -18.30 -58.02 -17.21
C ALA A 6 -18.01 -56.70 -17.93
N MET A 7 -19.07 -55.96 -18.27
CA MET A 7 -19.00 -54.62 -18.84
C MET A 7 -18.82 -53.62 -17.70
N ILE A 8 -17.61 -53.08 -17.56
CA ILE A 8 -17.27 -52.04 -16.59
C ILE A 8 -17.77 -50.70 -17.13
N ALA A 9 -18.81 -50.14 -16.52
CA ALA A 9 -19.29 -48.80 -16.78
C ALA A 9 -18.40 -47.78 -16.04
N LEU A 10 -17.57 -47.04 -16.77
CA LEU A 10 -16.88 -45.86 -16.23
C LEU A 10 -17.90 -44.74 -16.00
N LEU A 11 -18.21 -44.48 -14.73
CA LEU A 11 -18.86 -43.26 -14.29
C LEU A 11 -17.86 -42.10 -14.42
N VAL A 12 -17.98 -41.32 -15.49
CA VAL A 12 -17.31 -40.03 -15.62
C VAL A 12 -18.00 -39.05 -14.68
N GLY A 13 -17.46 -38.92 -13.46
CA GLY A 13 -17.84 -37.86 -12.55
C GLY A 13 -17.36 -36.53 -13.10
N CYS A 14 -18.28 -35.72 -13.61
CA CYS A 14 -18.02 -34.30 -13.86
C CYS A 14 -17.62 -33.67 -12.52
N ALA A 15 -16.32 -33.42 -12.34
CA ALA A 15 -15.83 -32.53 -11.30
C ALA A 15 -16.42 -31.15 -11.58
N GLY A 16 -17.51 -30.81 -10.90
CA GLY A 16 -18.08 -29.47 -10.92
C GLY A 16 -17.02 -28.51 -10.41
N ALA A 17 -16.55 -27.62 -11.29
CA ALA A 17 -15.74 -26.50 -10.85
C ALA A 17 -16.50 -25.77 -9.74
N PRO A 18 -15.83 -25.37 -8.64
CA PRO A 18 -16.49 -24.58 -7.61
C PRO A 18 -17.12 -23.35 -8.28
N ALA A 19 -18.36 -23.05 -7.90
CA ALA A 19 -19.04 -21.86 -8.40
C ALA A 19 -18.14 -20.63 -8.18
N PRO A 20 -18.04 -19.72 -9.16
CA PRO A 20 -17.26 -18.51 -8.98
C PRO A 20 -17.78 -17.77 -7.74
N VAL A 21 -16.85 -17.36 -6.87
CA VAL A 21 -17.16 -16.52 -5.71
C VAL A 21 -17.79 -15.23 -6.24
N ALA A 22 -18.94 -14.85 -5.68
CA ALA A 22 -19.61 -13.61 -6.06
C ALA A 22 -18.70 -12.39 -5.80
N GLY A 23 -18.83 -11.37 -6.65
CA GLY A 23 -18.11 -10.10 -6.47
C GLY A 23 -18.54 -9.37 -5.19
N PRO A 24 -17.76 -8.36 -4.75
CA PRO A 24 -18.09 -7.57 -3.56
C PRO A 24 -19.47 -6.89 -3.65
N GLU A 25 -19.97 -6.63 -4.86
CA GLU A 25 -21.27 -6.02 -5.11
C GLU A 25 -22.40 -6.85 -4.47
N ALA A 26 -22.34 -8.17 -4.57
CA ALA A 26 -23.35 -9.05 -3.99
C ALA A 26 -23.36 -8.97 -2.44
N THR A 27 -22.19 -8.81 -1.82
CA THR A 27 -22.09 -8.60 -0.37
C THR A 27 -22.60 -7.21 0.03
N LEU A 28 -22.29 -6.18 -0.76
CA LEU A 28 -22.76 -4.81 -0.52
C LEU A 28 -24.28 -4.71 -0.67
N GLU A 29 -24.87 -5.36 -1.68
CA GLU A 29 -26.33 -5.44 -1.85
C GLU A 29 -27.01 -6.14 -0.67
N ALA A 30 -26.47 -7.29 -0.23
CA ALA A 30 -26.99 -7.99 0.95
C ALA A 30 -26.87 -7.13 2.22
N TYR A 31 -25.78 -6.36 2.34
CA TYR A 31 -25.55 -5.42 3.44
C TYR A 31 -26.59 -4.30 3.44
N THR A 32 -26.82 -3.61 2.32
CA THR A 32 -27.78 -2.49 2.27
C THR A 32 -29.22 -2.95 2.39
N GLU A 33 -29.59 -4.12 1.85
CA GLU A 33 -30.91 -4.73 2.05
C GLU A 33 -31.17 -5.04 3.53
N ALA A 34 -30.23 -5.73 4.18
CA ALA A 34 -30.37 -6.10 5.59
C ALA A 34 -30.42 -4.85 6.49
N LEU A 35 -29.67 -3.80 6.16
CA LEU A 35 -29.66 -2.56 6.90
C LEU A 35 -30.99 -1.81 6.80
N ARG A 36 -31.58 -1.71 5.60
CA ARG A 36 -32.93 -1.13 5.43
C ARG A 36 -34.02 -1.92 6.14
N ALA A 37 -33.91 -3.24 6.12
CA ALA A 37 -34.86 -4.12 6.79
C ALA A 37 -34.73 -4.06 8.33
N GLY A 38 -33.65 -3.47 8.85
CA GLY A 38 -33.30 -3.53 10.28
C GLY A 38 -32.99 -4.97 10.73
N ASP A 39 -32.56 -5.85 9.81
CA ASP A 39 -32.29 -7.25 10.10
C ASP A 39 -30.88 -7.41 10.69
N ALA A 40 -30.79 -7.24 12.01
CA ALA A 40 -29.55 -7.38 12.76
C ALA A 40 -28.88 -8.74 12.54
N ARG A 41 -29.65 -9.83 12.37
CA ARG A 41 -29.08 -11.18 12.20
C ARG A 41 -28.40 -11.32 10.85
N ARG A 42 -29.05 -10.84 9.78
CA ARG A 42 -28.45 -10.85 8.43
C ARG A 42 -27.20 -9.98 8.38
N LEU A 43 -27.24 -8.78 8.94
CA LEU A 43 -26.07 -7.90 9.00
C LEU A 43 -24.91 -8.54 9.77
N TYR A 44 -25.19 -9.09 10.96
CA TYR A 44 -24.17 -9.74 11.77
C TYR A 44 -23.51 -10.92 11.04
N ALA A 45 -24.29 -11.67 10.26
CA ALA A 45 -23.80 -12.79 9.46
C ALA A 45 -22.85 -12.38 8.31
N LEU A 46 -22.84 -11.11 7.91
CA LEU A 46 -21.91 -10.59 6.89
C LEU A 46 -20.53 -10.22 7.46
N LEU A 47 -20.41 -10.11 8.79
CA LEU A 47 -19.16 -9.78 9.45
C LEU A 47 -18.19 -10.97 9.42
N ASP A 48 -16.89 -10.67 9.39
CA ASP A 48 -15.87 -11.70 9.51
C ASP A 48 -15.88 -12.33 10.92
N PRO A 49 -15.40 -13.58 11.08
CA PRO A 49 -15.45 -14.27 12.36
C PRO A 49 -14.75 -13.56 13.51
N ALA A 50 -13.65 -12.84 13.25
CA ALA A 50 -12.93 -12.12 14.30
C ALA A 50 -13.75 -10.94 14.81
N THR A 51 -14.48 -10.25 13.93
CA THR A 51 -15.42 -9.20 14.32
C THR A 51 -16.61 -9.75 15.11
N GLN A 52 -17.17 -10.90 14.69
CA GLN A 52 -18.24 -11.56 15.46
C GLN A 52 -17.78 -12.01 16.85
N GLU A 53 -16.53 -12.49 16.98
CA GLU A 53 -15.96 -12.85 18.28
C GLU A 53 -15.76 -11.61 19.18
N ALA A 54 -15.32 -10.49 18.58
CA ALA A 54 -15.04 -9.25 19.32
C ALA A 54 -16.30 -8.51 19.76
N VAL A 55 -17.39 -8.59 18.98
CA VAL A 55 -18.65 -7.87 19.24
C VAL A 55 -19.80 -8.86 19.41
N PRO A 56 -20.32 -9.07 20.62
CA PRO A 56 -21.48 -9.93 20.84
C PRO A 56 -22.71 -9.45 20.07
N PHE A 57 -23.55 -10.40 19.64
CA PHE A 57 -24.73 -10.10 18.82
C PHE A 57 -25.68 -9.09 19.48
N GLU A 58 -25.88 -9.18 20.78
CA GLU A 58 -26.79 -8.32 21.54
C GLU A 58 -26.32 -6.85 21.52
N GLU A 59 -25.01 -6.64 21.66
CA GLU A 59 -24.39 -5.31 21.57
C GLU A 59 -24.49 -4.75 20.16
N PHE A 60 -24.22 -5.59 19.15
CA PHE A 60 -24.40 -5.23 17.75
C PHE A 60 -25.85 -4.82 17.43
N ALA A 61 -26.83 -5.61 17.87
CA ALA A 61 -28.24 -5.34 17.62
C ALA A 61 -28.72 -4.06 18.32
N ALA A 62 -28.27 -3.81 19.56
CA ALA A 62 -28.56 -2.56 20.26
C ALA A 62 -27.97 -1.35 19.52
N THR A 63 -26.75 -1.47 19.00
CA THR A 63 -26.07 -0.43 18.24
C THR A 63 -26.77 -0.15 16.91
N LEU A 64 -27.23 -1.18 16.21
CA LEU A 64 -28.01 -1.03 14.97
C LEU A 64 -29.30 -0.26 15.24
N GLU A 65 -30.03 -0.63 16.30
CA GLU A 65 -31.30 0.01 16.65
C GLU A 65 -31.11 1.48 17.04
N SER A 66 -30.08 1.81 17.83
CA SER A 66 -29.83 3.18 18.29
C SER A 66 -29.38 4.14 17.18
N ASN A 67 -28.87 3.61 16.06
CA ASN A 67 -28.30 4.39 14.95
C ASN A 67 -29.06 4.19 13.63
N ARG A 68 -30.30 3.69 13.67
CA ARG A 68 -31.04 3.26 12.48
C ARG A 68 -31.10 4.31 11.36
N ASP A 69 -31.42 5.56 11.69
CA ASP A 69 -31.59 6.63 10.70
C ASP A 69 -30.25 7.00 10.03
N GLU A 70 -29.18 7.17 10.83
CA GLU A 70 -27.83 7.44 10.33
C GLU A 70 -27.32 6.30 9.43
N LEU A 71 -27.57 5.06 9.86
CA LEU A 71 -27.16 3.88 9.10
C LEU A 71 -27.94 3.79 7.77
N ALA A 72 -29.22 4.17 7.73
CA ALA A 72 -30.01 4.20 6.51
C ALA A 72 -29.47 5.21 5.48
N GLU A 73 -29.00 6.38 5.92
CA GLU A 73 -28.30 7.35 5.06
C GLU A 73 -27.01 6.74 4.48
N ARG A 74 -26.21 6.07 5.31
CA ARG A 74 -24.98 5.38 4.85
C ARG A 74 -25.26 4.25 3.86
N ALA A 75 -26.33 3.48 4.06
CA ALA A 75 -26.72 2.46 3.08
C ALA A 75 -27.07 3.08 1.73
N GLN A 76 -27.70 4.26 1.71
CA GLN A 76 -27.97 4.98 0.46
C GLN A 76 -26.68 5.39 -0.24
N GLU A 77 -25.70 5.93 0.48
CA GLU A 77 -24.39 6.29 -0.08
C GLU A 77 -23.66 5.08 -0.67
N VAL A 78 -23.68 3.94 0.02
CA VAL A 78 -23.08 2.69 -0.47
C VAL A 78 -23.75 2.26 -1.77
N GLU A 79 -25.08 2.31 -1.85
CA GLU A 79 -25.77 1.93 -3.09
C GLU A 79 -25.52 2.85 -4.26
N ASP A 80 -25.44 4.15 -4.01
CA ASP A 80 -25.17 5.10 -5.08
C ASP A 80 -23.78 4.84 -5.68
N ARG A 81 -22.80 4.47 -4.85
CA ARG A 81 -21.47 4.01 -5.30
C ARG A 81 -21.50 2.69 -6.07
N VAL A 82 -22.29 1.72 -5.62
CA VAL A 82 -22.48 0.44 -6.33
C VAL A 82 -23.11 0.68 -7.71
N LYS A 83 -24.16 1.51 -7.79
CA LYS A 83 -24.83 1.86 -9.06
C LYS A 83 -23.94 2.66 -10.00
N ALA A 84 -23.01 3.44 -9.47
CA ALA A 84 -22.02 4.20 -10.22
C ALA A 84 -20.80 3.37 -10.68
N ASP A 85 -20.76 2.06 -10.40
CA ASP A 85 -19.63 1.18 -10.71
C ASP A 85 -18.32 1.65 -10.05
N GLU A 86 -18.41 2.25 -8.86
CA GLU A 86 -17.26 2.74 -8.08
C GLU A 86 -16.70 1.70 -7.09
N VAL A 87 -17.11 0.44 -7.21
CA VAL A 87 -16.68 -0.63 -6.31
C VAL A 87 -15.33 -1.18 -6.78
N VAL A 88 -14.35 -1.20 -5.87
CA VAL A 88 -13.00 -1.70 -6.17
C VAL A 88 -12.71 -2.92 -5.29
N SER A 89 -12.41 -4.05 -5.93
CA SER A 89 -11.87 -5.21 -5.22
C SER A 89 -10.37 -5.07 -5.07
N ARG A 90 -9.86 -5.19 -3.84
CA ARG A 90 -8.43 -5.19 -3.51
C ARG A 90 -8.08 -6.44 -2.72
N ALA A 91 -6.96 -7.07 -3.05
CA ALA A 91 -6.41 -8.17 -2.27
C ALA A 91 -4.98 -7.84 -1.83
N GLU A 92 -4.62 -8.26 -0.62
CA GLU A 92 -3.26 -8.14 -0.08
C GLU A 92 -2.65 -9.53 0.08
N VAL A 93 -1.46 -9.72 -0.47
CA VAL A 93 -0.68 -10.95 -0.33
C VAL A 93 0.57 -10.66 0.47
N PRO A 94 0.70 -11.18 1.70
CA PRO A 94 1.92 -10.99 2.50
C PRO A 94 3.10 -11.72 1.85
N LEU A 95 4.26 -11.06 1.83
CA LEU A 95 5.53 -11.56 1.33
C LEU A 95 6.52 -11.81 2.48
N ARG A 96 7.60 -12.56 2.22
CA ARG A 96 8.54 -13.04 3.24
C ARG A 96 9.20 -11.95 4.09
N ASP A 97 9.34 -10.74 3.54
CA ASP A 97 10.07 -9.64 4.20
C ASP A 97 9.15 -8.65 4.93
N GLY A 98 7.89 -9.04 5.16
CA GLY A 98 6.84 -8.15 5.68
C GLY A 98 6.35 -7.14 4.64
N GLU A 99 6.72 -7.32 3.37
CA GLU A 99 6.14 -6.62 2.24
C GLU A 99 4.76 -7.20 1.91
N LYS A 100 3.94 -6.43 1.20
CA LYS A 100 2.63 -6.87 0.73
C LYS A 100 2.53 -6.61 -0.76
N ALA A 101 2.17 -7.61 -1.54
CA ALA A 101 1.72 -7.43 -2.91
C ALA A 101 0.25 -7.05 -2.89
N ILE A 102 -0.10 -5.97 -3.58
CA ILE A 102 -1.47 -5.51 -3.71
C ILE A 102 -1.99 -5.93 -5.08
N LEU A 103 -3.19 -6.49 -5.12
CA LEU A 103 -3.89 -6.79 -6.36
C LEU A 103 -5.19 -6.01 -6.43
N THR A 104 -5.56 -5.56 -7.62
CA THR A 104 -6.88 -4.98 -7.94
C THR A 104 -7.58 -5.84 -8.97
N LEU A 105 -8.90 -5.97 -8.86
CA LEU A 105 -9.70 -6.61 -9.90
C LEU A 105 -10.14 -5.55 -10.91
N GLU A 106 -9.65 -5.64 -12.14
CA GLU A 106 -10.01 -4.74 -13.22
C GLU A 106 -10.54 -5.54 -14.41
N HIS A 107 -11.74 -5.20 -14.89
CA HIS A 107 -12.37 -5.89 -16.03
C HIS A 107 -12.38 -7.42 -15.88
N GLY A 108 -12.67 -7.92 -14.67
CA GLY A 108 -12.71 -9.35 -14.36
C GLY A 108 -11.34 -10.04 -14.31
N ARG A 109 -10.23 -9.29 -14.28
CA ARG A 109 -8.87 -9.84 -14.17
C ARG A 109 -8.12 -9.21 -13.00
N TRP A 110 -7.47 -10.04 -12.20
CA TRP A 110 -6.59 -9.55 -11.14
C TRP A 110 -5.31 -8.97 -11.75
N ALA A 111 -5.07 -7.69 -11.48
CA ALA A 111 -3.86 -6.97 -11.83
C ALA A 111 -3.04 -6.69 -10.58
N LEU A 112 -1.71 -6.75 -10.70
CA LEU A 112 -0.82 -6.38 -9.61
C LEU A 112 -0.67 -4.86 -9.56
N LEU A 113 -1.04 -4.27 -8.44
CA LEU A 113 -0.88 -2.85 -8.19
C LEU A 113 0.55 -2.57 -7.69
N GLY A 114 1.39 -2.05 -8.59
CA GLY A 114 2.72 -1.48 -8.37
C GLY A 114 3.56 -2.04 -7.21
N GLY A 115 4.44 -3.00 -7.50
CA GLY A 115 5.42 -3.46 -6.49
C GLY A 115 6.45 -4.47 -6.99
N VAL A 116 6.12 -5.26 -8.02
CA VAL A 116 7.05 -6.29 -8.52
C VAL A 116 8.04 -5.74 -9.56
N LEU A 117 7.81 -4.56 -10.16
CA LEU A 117 8.60 -4.03 -11.28
C LEU A 117 8.93 -2.51 -11.18
N ASP A 118 9.27 -2.00 -9.99
CA ASP A 118 9.82 -0.63 -9.81
C ASP A 118 8.94 0.57 -10.22
N ALA A 119 7.67 0.35 -10.56
CA ALA A 119 6.69 1.40 -10.79
C ALA A 119 5.75 1.51 -9.57
N PRO A 120 5.84 2.58 -8.77
CA PRO A 120 4.92 2.78 -7.66
C PRO A 120 3.53 3.15 -8.19
N ALA A 121 2.51 2.42 -7.79
CA ALA A 121 1.13 2.80 -8.03
C ALA A 121 0.68 3.75 -6.91
N LEU A 122 0.91 5.06 -7.10
CA LEU A 122 0.68 6.12 -6.12
C LEU A 122 -0.79 6.56 -6.06
N GLN A 123 -1.73 5.60 -5.99
CA GLN A 123 -3.16 5.90 -6.10
C GLN A 123 -3.77 6.43 -4.80
N THR A 124 -3.21 6.06 -3.65
CA THR A 124 -3.61 6.58 -2.34
C THR A 124 -2.42 7.23 -1.60
N PRO A 125 -2.67 8.10 -0.61
CA PRO A 125 -1.60 8.63 0.25
C PRO A 125 -0.80 7.52 0.94
N LEU A 126 -1.46 6.43 1.33
CA LEU A 126 -0.80 5.26 1.92
C LEU A 126 0.15 4.60 0.93
N ASP A 127 -0.23 4.46 -0.34
CA ASP A 127 0.64 3.90 -1.38
C ASP A 127 1.91 4.75 -1.56
N ALA A 128 1.80 6.09 -1.48
CA ALA A 128 2.96 6.99 -1.55
C ALA A 128 3.93 6.82 -0.37
N VAL A 129 3.41 6.69 0.85
CA VAL A 129 4.25 6.46 2.04
C VAL A 129 4.95 5.10 1.96
N LEU A 130 4.25 4.06 1.52
CA LEU A 130 4.83 2.72 1.35
C LEU A 130 5.90 2.70 0.26
N ALA A 131 5.67 3.39 -0.87
CA ALA A 131 6.64 3.53 -1.94
C ALA A 131 7.90 4.29 -1.47
N LEU A 132 7.74 5.36 -0.68
CA LEU A 132 8.84 6.11 -0.09
C LEU A 132 9.69 5.23 0.83
N ARG A 133 9.06 4.51 1.76
CA ARG A 133 9.74 3.58 2.69
C ARG A 133 10.57 2.56 1.91
N HIS A 134 10.03 2.04 0.83
CA HIS A 134 10.68 1.04 0.00
C HIS A 134 11.89 1.61 -0.76
N ALA A 135 11.75 2.81 -1.33
CA ALA A 135 12.86 3.52 -1.96
C ALA A 135 14.03 3.78 -0.98
N VAL A 136 13.73 4.18 0.26
CA VAL A 136 14.73 4.37 1.32
C VAL A 136 15.40 3.03 1.70
N ARG A 137 14.62 1.96 1.94
CA ARG A 137 15.17 0.64 2.29
C ARG A 137 16.12 0.10 1.22
N ARG A 138 15.80 0.33 -0.05
CA ARG A 138 16.64 -0.10 -1.19
C ARG A 138 17.76 0.88 -1.53
N ARG A 139 17.87 2.01 -0.82
CA ARG A 139 18.81 3.11 -1.14
C ARG A 139 18.68 3.54 -2.62
N SER A 140 17.46 3.54 -3.14
CA SER A 140 17.18 3.80 -4.55
C SER A 140 16.85 5.28 -4.76
N LEU A 141 17.82 6.04 -5.23
CA LEU A 141 17.63 7.45 -5.60
C LEU A 141 16.52 7.60 -6.66
N ARG A 142 16.53 6.73 -7.68
CA ARG A 142 15.46 6.69 -8.70
C ARG A 142 14.08 6.39 -8.09
N GLY A 143 14.04 5.57 -7.04
CA GLY A 143 12.80 5.28 -6.32
C GLY A 143 12.28 6.51 -5.58
N LEU A 144 13.17 7.24 -4.90
CA LEU A 144 12.83 8.50 -4.23
C LEU A 144 12.29 9.51 -5.25
N ASP A 145 12.97 9.67 -6.37
CA ASP A 145 12.55 10.57 -7.45
C ASP A 145 11.14 10.23 -7.94
N ARG A 146 10.76 8.96 -8.06
CA ARG A 146 9.39 8.60 -8.52
C ARG A 146 8.30 8.93 -7.52
N VAL A 147 8.62 8.99 -6.22
CA VAL A 147 7.62 9.17 -5.15
C VAL A 147 7.47 10.64 -4.75
N LEU A 148 8.54 11.43 -4.79
CA LEU A 148 8.51 12.82 -4.38
C LEU A 148 7.58 13.68 -5.25
N GLY A 149 6.88 14.63 -4.64
CA GLY A 149 6.13 15.65 -5.36
C GLY A 149 7.05 16.64 -6.11
N ARG A 150 6.48 17.45 -7.01
CA ARG A 150 7.24 18.42 -7.82
C ARG A 150 8.06 19.40 -6.97
N GLU A 151 7.43 19.97 -5.95
CA GLU A 151 8.07 20.96 -5.05
C GLU A 151 9.21 20.34 -4.26
N ALA A 152 9.01 19.14 -3.69
CA ALA A 152 10.04 18.42 -2.96
C ALA A 152 11.24 18.05 -3.85
N ARG A 153 11.00 17.63 -5.10
CA ARG A 153 12.08 17.40 -6.08
C ARG A 153 12.83 18.69 -6.40
N ALA A 154 12.12 19.78 -6.69
CA ALA A 154 12.73 21.06 -7.00
C ALA A 154 13.59 21.58 -5.83
N ALA A 155 13.10 21.46 -4.59
CA ALA A 155 13.86 21.83 -3.40
C ALA A 155 15.15 21.00 -3.27
N LEU A 156 15.10 19.69 -3.53
CA LEU A 156 16.27 18.81 -3.50
C LEU A 156 17.27 19.15 -4.63
N GLU A 157 16.78 19.43 -5.84
CA GLU A 157 17.62 19.82 -6.97
C GLU A 157 18.29 21.18 -6.75
N ASP A 158 17.56 22.14 -6.20
CA ASP A 158 18.08 23.46 -5.85
C ASP A 158 19.16 23.34 -4.77
N GLU A 159 18.94 22.48 -3.77
CA GLU A 159 19.92 22.21 -2.72
C GLU A 159 21.20 21.59 -3.29
N ARG A 160 21.06 20.60 -4.18
CA ARG A 160 22.20 20.00 -4.90
C ARG A 160 22.94 21.05 -5.73
N ARG A 161 22.20 21.91 -6.44
CA ARG A 161 22.78 22.96 -7.28
C ARG A 161 23.58 23.95 -6.45
N ARG A 162 23.03 24.45 -5.33
CA ARG A 162 23.75 25.36 -4.42
C ARG A 162 25.02 24.73 -3.89
N PHE A 163 24.97 23.47 -3.45
CA PHE A 163 26.17 22.78 -2.96
C PHE A 163 27.26 22.69 -4.03
N LEU A 164 26.89 22.40 -5.28
CA LEU A 164 27.84 22.37 -6.41
C LEU A 164 28.41 23.76 -6.74
N GLU A 165 27.59 24.80 -6.66
CA GLU A 165 28.03 26.19 -6.86
C GLU A 165 29.01 26.63 -5.75
N GLU A 166 28.70 26.33 -4.50
CA GLU A 166 29.52 26.65 -3.32
C GLU A 166 30.84 25.88 -3.25
N THR A 167 30.98 24.79 -4.00
CA THR A 167 32.19 23.95 -4.05
C THR A 167 32.90 24.01 -5.41
N ALA A 168 32.46 24.89 -6.31
CA ALA A 168 32.94 24.93 -7.70
C ALA A 168 34.41 25.36 -7.82
N ASP A 169 34.85 26.35 -7.04
CA ASP A 169 36.24 26.82 -7.00
C ASP A 169 36.90 26.42 -5.69
N SER A 170 37.93 25.57 -5.78
CA SER A 170 38.70 25.12 -4.62
C SER A 170 39.50 26.24 -3.94
N LEU A 171 39.80 27.33 -4.63
CA LEU A 171 40.58 28.45 -4.07
C LEU A 171 39.75 29.31 -3.12
N ASP A 172 38.42 29.28 -3.25
CA ASP A 172 37.49 30.01 -2.38
C ASP A 172 37.17 29.24 -1.10
N LEU A 173 37.70 28.01 -0.95
CA LEU A 173 37.46 27.16 0.21
C LEU A 173 38.49 27.41 1.30
N GLU A 174 38.03 27.79 2.49
CA GLU A 174 38.91 27.92 3.65
C GLU A 174 39.01 26.58 4.39
N VAL A 175 40.21 25.99 4.39
CA VAL A 175 40.46 24.69 5.01
C VAL A 175 41.26 24.85 6.30
N GLU A 176 40.66 24.43 7.41
CA GLU A 176 41.31 24.37 8.72
C GLU A 176 41.50 22.91 9.14
N ILE A 177 42.74 22.47 9.37
CA ILE A 177 43.06 21.09 9.78
C ILE A 177 43.59 21.08 11.22
N GLN A 178 43.02 20.21 12.06
CA GLN A 178 43.45 20.00 13.44
C GLN A 178 43.58 18.50 13.73
N GLY A 179 44.81 17.99 13.61
CA GLY A 179 45.09 16.57 13.81
C GLY A 179 44.33 15.68 12.82
N ASN A 180 43.35 14.93 13.32
CA ASN A 180 42.50 14.03 12.53
C ASN A 180 41.13 14.63 12.19
N GLU A 181 40.92 15.91 12.45
CA GLU A 181 39.69 16.63 12.10
C GLU A 181 40.01 17.76 11.11
N ALA A 182 39.05 18.10 10.26
CA ALA A 182 39.13 19.26 9.39
C ALA A 182 37.77 19.95 9.27
N ARG A 183 37.81 21.27 9.08
CA ARG A 183 36.65 22.10 8.73
C ARG A 183 36.92 22.79 7.42
N VAL A 184 35.97 22.73 6.51
CA VAL A 184 36.03 23.43 5.22
C VAL A 184 34.87 24.41 5.17
N ARG A 185 35.16 25.71 5.13
CA ARG A 185 34.16 26.75 4.94
C ARG A 185 33.97 26.98 3.44
N LEU A 186 32.72 26.89 2.98
CA LEU A 186 32.33 27.10 1.59
C LEU A 186 32.03 28.58 1.31
N THR A 187 31.99 28.96 0.04
CA THR A 187 31.69 30.34 -0.39
C THR A 187 30.31 30.82 0.07
N GLY A 188 29.35 29.90 0.26
CA GLY A 188 28.01 30.17 0.77
C GLY A 188 27.91 30.29 2.30
N GLY A 189 29.02 30.15 3.03
CA GLY A 189 29.08 30.22 4.49
C GLY A 189 28.83 28.89 5.22
N ARG A 190 28.44 27.83 4.51
CA ARG A 190 28.34 26.47 5.06
C ARG A 190 29.68 25.90 5.49
N VAL A 191 29.64 24.98 6.44
CA VAL A 191 30.84 24.30 6.95
C VAL A 191 30.70 22.79 6.78
N ILE A 192 31.65 22.20 6.06
CA ILE A 192 31.81 20.75 5.99
C ILE A 192 32.78 20.31 7.08
N ARG A 193 32.34 19.38 7.93
CA ARG A 193 33.22 18.74 8.93
C ARG A 193 33.71 17.41 8.41
N LEU A 194 35.01 17.17 8.57
CA LEU A 194 35.65 15.94 8.13
C LEU A 194 36.46 15.32 9.26
N VAL A 195 36.53 13.99 9.25
CA VAL A 195 37.42 13.21 10.12
C VAL A 195 38.32 12.31 9.26
N ARG A 196 39.51 12.02 9.75
CA ARG A 196 40.43 11.09 9.08
C ARG A 196 40.20 9.67 9.61
N GLU A 197 39.67 8.79 8.75
CA GLU A 197 39.43 7.38 9.03
C GLU A 197 40.30 6.51 8.11
N ALA A 198 41.09 5.60 8.69
CA ALA A 198 42.01 4.72 7.94
C ALA A 198 42.92 5.46 6.94
N GLY A 199 43.32 6.69 7.26
CA GLY A 199 44.18 7.54 6.41
C GLY A 199 43.43 8.43 5.42
N GLU A 200 42.11 8.27 5.26
CA GLU A 200 41.27 9.00 4.30
C GLU A 200 40.36 10.01 5.02
N TRP A 201 40.14 11.18 4.42
CA TRP A 201 39.18 12.15 4.94
C TRP A 201 37.74 11.74 4.58
N ARG A 202 36.85 11.72 5.57
CA ARG A 202 35.43 11.40 5.43
C ARG A 202 34.60 12.58 5.89
N VAL A 203 33.58 12.94 5.12
CA VAL A 203 32.58 13.95 5.52
C VAL A 203 31.71 13.35 6.61
N VAL A 204 31.63 14.01 7.76
CA VAL A 204 30.78 13.59 8.89
C VAL A 204 29.59 14.49 9.08
N ASP A 205 29.65 15.73 8.59
CA ASP A 205 28.55 16.68 8.67
C ASP A 205 28.67 17.81 7.65
N VAL A 206 27.53 18.41 7.32
CA VAL A 206 27.40 19.62 6.49
C VAL A 206 26.40 20.54 7.19
N GLU A 207 26.92 21.62 7.80
CA GLU A 207 26.18 22.63 8.59
C GLU A 207 25.91 23.88 7.76
#